data_AF-A0A7C3URI4-F1
#
_entry.id   AF-A0A7C3URI4-F1
#
_cell.length_a   1.000
_cell.length_b   1.000
_cell.length_c   1.000
_cell.angle_alpha   90.00
_cell.angle_beta   90.00
_cell.angle_gamma   90.00
#
_symmetry.space_group_name_H-M   'P 1'
#
loop_
_entity.id
_entity.type
_entity.pdbx_description
1 polymer ?
#
loop_
_entity_poly.entity_id
_entity_poly.type
_entity_poly.pdbx_seq_one_letter_code
_entity_poly.pdbx_strand_id
1 'polypeptide(L)'
;QFDERTKVIEKDGKLIGYAIVNTYPYDPTAEIEFFHIDNNLQDKKNASKALLADIHKYALSEGKTRVMFYHSAPYLKNILYSMGYDLDASMRRHEWVGMFRIASLPVFLREISELLTLRIQRSAHAGWQGSFAINGDRLKATVIFDKDGVVNVEDSASPKSDLIFSADDRIITALVSSDGNIWEWYRQNLITTKPRFNERIRDMLESLFPTMPCMSGPWW
;
A
#
# COMPACT_ATOMS: atom_id res chain seq x y z
N GLN A 1 -23.85 -20.85 -9.30
CA GLN A 1 -24.10 -19.85 -10.35
C GLN A 1 -23.59 -18.52 -9.82
N PHE A 2 -22.71 -17.83 -10.55
CA PHE A 2 -22.18 -16.54 -10.11
C PHE A 2 -23.22 -15.44 -10.30
N ASP A 3 -23.15 -14.37 -9.50
CA ASP A 3 -23.89 -13.12 -9.72
C ASP A 3 -23.61 -12.62 -11.15
N GLU A 4 -24.62 -12.07 -11.83
CA GLU A 4 -24.48 -11.54 -13.19
C GLU A 4 -23.39 -10.47 -13.28
N ARG A 5 -23.09 -9.75 -12.20
CA ARG A 5 -21.99 -8.78 -12.11
C ARG A 5 -20.60 -9.41 -12.10
N THR A 6 -20.51 -10.68 -11.70
CA THR A 6 -19.25 -11.41 -11.63
C THR A 6 -18.95 -12.08 -12.96
N LYS A 7 -17.89 -11.63 -13.62
CA LYS A 7 -17.39 -12.22 -14.86
C LYS A 7 -16.26 -13.17 -14.53
N VAL A 8 -16.30 -14.36 -15.10
CA VAL A 8 -15.30 -15.40 -14.87
C VAL A 8 -14.76 -15.88 -16.20
N ILE A 9 -13.51 -16.30 -16.19
CA ILE A 9 -12.93 -17.03 -17.32
C ILE A 9 -12.37 -18.36 -16.84
N GLU A 10 -12.70 -19.41 -17.58
CA GLU A 10 -12.31 -20.77 -17.27
C GLU A 10 -11.46 -21.35 -18.41
N LYS A 11 -10.52 -22.23 -18.05
CA LYS A 11 -9.75 -23.04 -18.99
C LYS A 11 -9.59 -24.44 -18.40
N ASP A 12 -9.90 -25.45 -19.21
CA ASP A 12 -9.81 -26.87 -18.81
C ASP A 12 -10.58 -27.18 -17.49
N GLY A 13 -11.75 -26.56 -17.32
CA GLY A 13 -12.60 -26.69 -16.14
C GLY A 13 -12.08 -26.00 -14.87
N LYS A 14 -11.07 -25.14 -14.98
CA LYS A 14 -10.51 -24.35 -13.87
C LYS A 14 -10.75 -22.86 -14.08
N LEU A 15 -11.13 -22.18 -12.99
CA LEU A 15 -11.20 -20.72 -12.96
C LEU A 15 -9.78 -20.13 -13.08
N ILE A 16 -9.53 -19.37 -14.14
CA ILE A 16 -8.23 -18.74 -14.42
C ILE A 16 -8.26 -17.21 -14.31
N GLY A 17 -9.43 -16.65 -13.99
CA GLY A 17 -9.59 -15.22 -13.76
C GLY A 17 -11.03 -14.84 -13.46
N TYR A 18 -11.21 -13.69 -12.84
CA TYR A 18 -12.51 -13.12 -12.56
C TYR A 18 -12.46 -11.58 -12.53
N ALA A 19 -13.63 -10.98 -12.70
CA ALA A 19 -13.86 -9.56 -12.49
C ALA A 19 -15.22 -9.31 -11.84
N ILE A 20 -15.31 -8.24 -11.06
CA ILE A 20 -16.58 -7.76 -10.51
C ILE A 20 -16.90 -6.42 -11.18
N VAL A 21 -18.07 -6.33 -11.80
CA VAL A 21 -18.50 -5.17 -12.57
C VAL A 21 -19.76 -4.57 -11.96
N ASN A 22 -19.66 -3.34 -11.47
CA ASN A 22 -20.78 -2.58 -10.95
C ASN A 22 -21.31 -1.61 -12.01
N THR A 23 -22.62 -1.45 -12.06
CA THR A 23 -23.31 -0.48 -12.90
C THR A 23 -24.23 0.37 -12.05
N TYR A 24 -24.34 1.66 -12.38
CA TYR A 24 -25.25 2.59 -11.71
C TYR A 24 -26.28 3.11 -12.72
N PRO A 25 -27.57 3.20 -12.41
CA PRO A 25 -28.62 3.51 -13.39
C PRO A 25 -28.38 4.77 -14.24
N TYR A 26 -27.73 5.78 -13.68
CA TYR A 26 -27.52 7.08 -14.33
C TYR A 26 -26.07 7.36 -14.77
N ASP A 27 -25.13 6.45 -14.48
CA ASP A 27 -23.74 6.59 -14.92
C ASP A 27 -23.57 5.90 -16.29
N PRO A 28 -22.98 6.56 -17.31
CA PRO A 28 -22.63 5.92 -18.58
C PRO A 28 -21.49 4.89 -18.46
N THR A 29 -20.90 4.74 -17.27
CA THR A 29 -19.72 3.92 -16.99
C THR A 29 -20.08 2.66 -16.22
N ALA A 30 -19.51 1.54 -16.62
CA ALA A 30 -19.42 0.34 -15.79
C ALA A 30 -18.09 0.35 -15.01
N GLU A 31 -18.15 0.18 -13.69
CA GLU A 31 -16.99 0.16 -12.80
C GLU A 31 -16.50 -1.29 -12.61
N ILE A 32 -15.26 -1.56 -13.01
CA ILE A 32 -14.56 -2.83 -12.77
C ILE A 32 -13.85 -2.68 -11.42
N GLU A 33 -14.47 -3.23 -10.37
CA GLU A 33 -13.96 -3.14 -8.99
C GLU A 33 -12.75 -4.07 -8.81
N PHE A 34 -12.88 -5.31 -9.29
CA PHE A 34 -11.83 -6.31 -9.29
C PHE A 34 -11.55 -6.78 -10.70
N PHE A 35 -10.27 -6.94 -11.03
CA PHE A 35 -9.83 -7.61 -12.25
C PHE A 35 -8.63 -8.49 -11.91
N HIS A 36 -8.83 -9.80 -11.93
CA HIS A 36 -7.80 -10.76 -11.57
C HIS A 36 -7.65 -11.84 -12.64
N ILE A 37 -6.41 -12.15 -12.98
CA ILE A 37 -6.01 -13.30 -13.80
C ILE A 37 -4.98 -14.07 -12.98
N ASP A 38 -5.10 -15.39 -12.96
CA ASP A 38 -4.17 -16.27 -12.23
C ASP A 38 -2.72 -15.92 -12.58
N ASN A 39 -1.92 -15.70 -11.54
CA ASN A 39 -0.55 -15.28 -11.68
C ASN A 39 0.35 -16.32 -12.38
N ASN A 40 -0.02 -17.60 -12.33
CA ASN A 40 0.72 -18.70 -12.94
C ASN A 40 0.32 -18.96 -14.39
N LEU A 41 -0.72 -18.29 -14.90
CA LEU A 41 -1.14 -18.45 -16.28
C LEU A 41 -0.11 -17.81 -17.22
N GLN A 42 0.45 -18.60 -18.13
CA GLN A 42 1.42 -18.11 -19.12
C GLN A 42 0.79 -17.10 -20.10
N ASP A 43 -0.46 -17.33 -20.49
CA ASP A 43 -1.18 -16.50 -21.46
C ASP A 43 -2.14 -15.50 -20.79
N LYS A 44 -1.62 -14.69 -19.85
CA LYS A 44 -2.42 -13.65 -19.17
C LYS A 44 -3.02 -12.65 -20.15
N LYS A 45 -2.33 -12.38 -21.26
CA LYS A 45 -2.77 -11.40 -22.25
C LYS A 45 -4.09 -11.83 -22.89
N ASN A 46 -4.18 -13.05 -23.42
CA ASN A 46 -5.41 -13.48 -24.06
C ASN A 46 -6.53 -13.73 -23.04
N ALA A 47 -6.21 -14.24 -21.85
CA ALA A 47 -7.19 -14.38 -20.78
C ALA A 47 -7.77 -13.02 -20.36
N SER A 48 -6.93 -11.98 -20.23
CA SER A 48 -7.40 -10.62 -19.93
C SER A 48 -8.30 -10.08 -21.04
N LYS A 49 -7.93 -10.28 -22.30
CA LYS A 49 -8.73 -9.83 -23.45
C LYS A 49 -10.11 -10.50 -23.49
N ALA A 50 -10.17 -11.79 -23.23
CA ALA A 50 -11.42 -12.54 -23.20
C ALA A 50 -12.31 -12.11 -22.03
N LEU A 51 -11.74 -11.95 -20.82
CA LEU A 51 -12.48 -11.44 -19.67
C LEU A 51 -13.00 -10.02 -19.92
N LEU A 52 -12.19 -9.14 -20.53
CA LEU A 52 -12.61 -7.81 -20.93
C LEU A 52 -13.77 -7.86 -21.95
N ALA A 53 -13.71 -8.75 -22.94
CA ALA A 53 -14.79 -8.90 -23.91
C ALA A 53 -16.13 -9.22 -23.24
N ASP A 54 -16.14 -10.08 -22.21
CA ASP A 54 -17.37 -10.40 -21.48
C ASP A 54 -17.84 -9.27 -20.56
N ILE A 55 -16.91 -8.51 -19.98
CA ILE A 55 -17.22 -7.24 -19.30
C ILE A 55 -17.90 -6.27 -20.26
N HIS A 56 -17.40 -6.11 -21.49
CA HIS A 56 -17.97 -5.18 -22.46
C HIS A 56 -19.37 -5.58 -22.89
N LYS A 57 -19.62 -6.87 -23.13
CA LYS A 57 -20.97 -7.37 -23.46
C LYS A 57 -21.96 -7.02 -22.35
N TYR A 58 -21.55 -7.22 -21.10
CA TYR A 58 -22.38 -6.89 -19.94
C TYR A 58 -22.58 -5.38 -19.77
N ALA A 59 -21.53 -4.58 -19.86
CA ALA A 59 -21.62 -3.13 -19.80
C ALA A 59 -22.60 -2.61 -20.87
N LEU A 60 -22.50 -3.13 -22.10
CA LEU A 60 -23.41 -2.78 -23.19
C LEU A 60 -24.85 -3.23 -22.93
N SER A 61 -25.09 -4.42 -22.34
CA SER A 61 -26.45 -4.87 -22.00
C SER A 61 -27.09 -3.97 -20.93
N GLU A 62 -26.28 -3.35 -20.09
CA GLU A 62 -26.69 -2.37 -19.06
C GLU A 62 -26.72 -0.92 -19.58
N GLY A 63 -26.61 -0.72 -20.89
CA GLY A 63 -26.64 0.61 -21.53
C GLY A 63 -25.41 1.48 -21.24
N LYS A 64 -24.29 0.88 -20.81
CA LYS A 64 -23.04 1.58 -20.51
C LYS A 64 -22.17 1.71 -21.76
N THR A 65 -21.59 2.88 -21.93
CA THR A 65 -20.73 3.22 -23.09
C THR A 65 -19.26 3.36 -22.69
N ARG A 66 -18.96 3.35 -21.40
CA ARG A 66 -17.61 3.44 -20.84
C ARG A 66 -17.36 2.31 -19.84
N VAL A 67 -16.09 1.95 -19.68
CA VAL A 67 -15.61 1.10 -18.59
C VAL A 67 -14.51 1.82 -17.84
N MET A 68 -14.46 1.64 -16.52
CA MET A 68 -13.43 2.22 -15.67
C MET A 68 -12.91 1.14 -14.72
N PHE A 69 -11.61 1.10 -14.50
CA PHE A 69 -11.03 0.25 -13.46
C PHE A 69 -10.95 1.03 -12.16
N TYR A 70 -11.49 0.46 -11.09
CA TYR A 70 -11.30 0.99 -9.75
C TYR A 70 -9.85 0.68 -9.31
N HIS A 71 -9.41 -0.57 -9.42
CA HIS A 71 -8.01 -0.97 -9.18
C HIS A 71 -7.36 -1.57 -10.43
N SER A 72 -6.70 -0.74 -11.25
CA SER A 72 -6.02 -1.23 -12.45
C SER A 72 -4.65 -1.83 -12.14
N ALA A 73 -4.44 -3.10 -12.47
CA ALA A 73 -3.11 -3.69 -12.46
C ALA A 73 -2.21 -3.05 -13.55
N PRO A 74 -0.93 -2.74 -13.28
CA PRO A 74 -0.06 -2.04 -14.23
C PRO A 74 0.06 -2.70 -15.60
N TYR A 75 0.00 -4.04 -15.67
CA TYR A 75 0.13 -4.80 -16.91
C TYR A 75 -1.05 -4.58 -17.89
N LEU A 76 -2.22 -4.15 -17.40
CA LEU A 76 -3.42 -3.96 -18.22
C LEU A 76 -3.27 -2.82 -19.21
N LYS A 77 -2.45 -1.80 -18.89
CA LYS A 77 -2.24 -0.62 -19.74
C LYS A 77 -1.87 -1.00 -21.18
N ASN A 78 -0.89 -1.87 -21.36
CA ASN A 78 -0.45 -2.30 -22.69
C ASN A 78 -1.49 -3.18 -23.40
N ILE A 79 -2.26 -3.95 -22.64
CA ILE A 79 -3.34 -4.78 -23.18
C ILE A 79 -4.46 -3.89 -23.73
N LEU A 80 -4.90 -2.90 -22.96
CA LEU A 80 -5.93 -1.94 -23.34
C LEU A 80 -5.52 -1.14 -24.59
N TYR A 81 -4.29 -0.62 -24.66
CA TYR A 81 -3.80 0.01 -25.89
C TYR A 81 -3.82 -0.96 -27.09
N SER A 82 -3.44 -2.23 -26.89
CA SER A 82 -3.49 -3.23 -27.97
C SER A 82 -4.91 -3.61 -28.40
N MET A 83 -5.92 -3.24 -27.63
CA MET A 83 -7.35 -3.40 -27.95
C MET A 83 -7.97 -2.10 -28.50
N GLY A 84 -7.19 -1.03 -28.64
CA GLY A 84 -7.64 0.25 -29.20
C GLY A 84 -8.31 1.19 -28.18
N TYR A 85 -8.16 0.96 -26.88
CA TYR A 85 -8.67 1.90 -25.87
C TYR A 85 -7.91 3.22 -25.90
N ASP A 86 -8.67 4.31 -25.83
CA ASP A 86 -8.15 5.61 -25.41
C ASP A 86 -8.22 5.71 -23.88
N LEU A 87 -7.06 5.86 -23.24
CA LEU A 87 -6.97 5.92 -21.78
C LEU A 87 -7.07 7.37 -21.33
N ASP A 88 -8.28 7.79 -20.95
CA ASP A 88 -8.56 9.12 -20.42
C ASP A 88 -7.85 9.32 -19.06
N ALA A 89 -6.70 10.00 -19.10
CA ALA A 89 -5.90 10.27 -17.92
C ALA A 89 -6.59 11.21 -16.91
N SER A 90 -7.58 12.00 -17.36
CA SER A 90 -8.33 12.91 -16.49
C SER A 90 -9.32 12.19 -15.57
N MET A 91 -9.66 10.94 -15.91
CA MET A 91 -10.56 10.07 -15.15
C MET A 91 -9.82 9.12 -14.21
N ARG A 92 -8.50 9.28 -14.04
CA ARG A 92 -7.78 8.56 -12.98
C ARG A 92 -8.28 9.06 -11.63
N ARG A 93 -9.06 8.24 -10.95
CA ARG A 93 -9.36 8.48 -9.54
C ARG A 93 -8.05 8.39 -8.75
N HIS A 94 -7.62 9.52 -8.23
CA HIS A 94 -6.73 9.54 -7.08
C HIS A 94 -7.62 9.20 -5.89
N GLU A 95 -7.69 7.91 -5.55
CA GLU A 95 -8.67 7.35 -4.61
C GLU A 95 -8.70 8.05 -3.24
N TRP A 96 -9.82 7.86 -2.55
CA TRP A 96 -9.96 8.19 -1.14
C TRP A 96 -9.04 7.27 -0.32
N VAL A 97 -8.16 7.87 0.48
CA VAL A 97 -7.19 7.15 1.32
C VAL A 97 -7.97 6.35 2.37
N GLY A 98 -7.80 5.03 2.37
CA GLY A 98 -8.20 4.21 3.51
C GLY A 98 -7.47 4.70 4.75
N MET A 99 -8.15 5.47 5.60
CA MET A 99 -7.55 5.97 6.83
C MET A 99 -7.54 4.86 7.87
N PHE A 100 -6.36 4.40 8.23
CA PHE A 100 -6.19 3.57 9.42
C PHE A 100 -5.39 4.33 10.47
N ARG A 101 -5.57 3.94 11.72
CA ARG A 101 -4.88 4.54 12.86
C ARG A 101 -4.27 3.43 13.70
N ILE A 102 -3.02 3.59 14.09
CA ILE A 102 -2.41 2.70 15.07
C ILE A 102 -3.10 2.89 16.43
N ALA A 103 -3.70 1.82 16.95
CA ALA A 103 -4.35 1.85 18.26
C ALA A 103 -3.31 1.82 19.39
N SER A 104 -2.29 0.96 19.28
CA SER A 104 -1.20 0.83 20.23
C SER A 104 0.13 0.70 19.49
N LEU A 105 0.98 1.71 19.62
CA LEU A 105 2.28 1.73 18.96
C LEU A 105 3.21 0.59 19.43
N PRO A 106 3.34 0.31 20.74
CA PRO A 106 4.21 -0.79 21.19
C PRO A 106 3.75 -2.16 20.69
N VAL A 107 2.43 -2.42 20.67
CA VAL A 107 1.88 -3.69 20.18
C VAL A 107 2.17 -3.85 18.70
N PHE A 108 1.92 -2.82 17.88
CA PHE A 108 2.21 -2.84 16.46
C PHE A 108 3.69 -3.07 16.17
N LEU A 109 4.58 -2.33 16.86
CA LEU A 109 6.03 -2.46 16.67
C LEU A 109 6.56 -3.82 17.11
N ARG A 110 5.96 -4.46 18.13
CA ARG A 110 6.28 -5.85 18.50
C ARG A 110 5.87 -6.84 17.42
N GLU A 111 4.71 -6.64 16.81
CA GLU A 111 4.22 -7.50 15.72
C GLU A 111 5.14 -7.46 14.50
N ILE A 112 5.70 -6.28 14.17
CA ILE A 112 6.61 -6.10 13.05
C ILE A 112 8.10 -6.16 13.42
N SER A 113 8.46 -6.58 14.63
CA SER A 113 9.84 -6.51 15.13
C SER A 113 10.83 -7.31 14.27
N GLU A 114 10.45 -8.52 13.85
CA GLU A 114 11.25 -9.36 12.95
C GLU A 114 11.53 -8.67 11.61
N LEU A 115 10.54 -7.96 11.08
CA LEU A 115 10.69 -7.17 9.85
C LEU A 115 11.65 -5.99 10.07
N LEU A 116 11.55 -5.30 11.21
CA LEU A 116 12.46 -4.20 11.55
C LEU A 116 13.90 -4.69 11.73
N THR A 117 14.11 -5.84 12.37
CA THR A 117 15.40 -6.54 12.45
C THR A 117 15.95 -6.86 11.07
N LEU A 118 15.13 -7.43 10.19
CA LEU A 118 15.56 -7.75 8.83
C LEU A 118 15.96 -6.49 8.04
N ARG A 119 15.17 -5.42 8.17
CA ARG A 119 15.39 -4.14 7.49
C ARG A 119 16.70 -3.49 7.93
N ILE A 120 16.95 -3.39 9.23
CA ILE A 120 18.19 -2.77 9.74
C ILE A 120 19.41 -3.59 9.33
N GLN A 121 19.36 -4.92 9.42
CA GLN A 121 20.46 -5.82 9.04
C GLN A 121 20.77 -5.77 7.53
N ARG A 122 19.78 -5.44 6.69
CA ARG A 122 19.96 -5.30 5.23
C ARG A 122 20.23 -3.87 4.78
N SER A 123 20.33 -2.92 5.70
CA SER A 123 20.59 -1.51 5.41
C SER A 123 22.07 -1.15 5.54
N ALA A 124 22.43 0.09 5.19
CA ALA A 124 23.75 0.67 5.48
C ALA A 124 24.04 0.80 6.99
N HIS A 125 23.04 0.53 7.84
CA HIS A 125 23.13 0.60 9.30
C HIS A 125 23.19 -0.80 9.96
N ALA A 126 23.54 -1.84 9.21
CA ALA A 126 23.75 -3.17 9.76
C ALA A 126 24.74 -3.14 10.94
N GLY A 127 24.38 -3.81 12.04
CA GLY A 127 25.17 -3.82 13.28
C GLY A 127 25.00 -2.54 14.13
N TRP A 128 24.11 -1.62 13.78
CA TRP A 128 23.77 -0.51 14.66
C TRP A 128 23.13 -1.04 15.96
N GLN A 129 23.62 -0.52 17.08
CA GLN A 129 23.15 -0.82 18.43
C GLN A 129 22.73 0.49 19.08
N GLY A 130 21.59 0.47 19.77
CA GLY A 130 21.06 1.65 20.42
C GLY A 130 19.55 1.61 20.54
N SER A 131 18.99 2.77 20.82
CA SER A 131 17.57 2.92 21.12
C SER A 131 16.96 4.07 20.32
N PHE A 132 15.75 3.83 19.82
CA PHE A 132 14.97 4.74 19.02
C PHE A 132 13.61 4.96 19.66
N ALA A 133 13.42 6.13 20.29
CA ALA A 133 12.14 6.54 20.84
C ALA A 133 11.27 7.22 19.78
N ILE A 134 10.02 6.77 19.67
CA ILE A 134 8.96 7.43 18.90
C ILE A 134 8.00 8.07 19.90
N ASN A 135 7.85 9.39 19.81
CA ASN A 135 7.19 10.20 20.83
C ASN A 135 6.12 11.11 20.22
N GLY A 136 4.87 10.64 20.21
CA GLY A 136 3.69 11.46 19.90
C GLY A 136 2.88 11.79 21.14
N ASP A 137 1.67 12.33 20.93
CA ASP A 137 0.78 12.68 22.03
C ASP A 137 0.33 11.43 22.80
N ARG A 138 -0.15 10.44 22.05
CA ARG A 138 -0.62 9.15 22.58
C ARG A 138 0.23 7.98 22.07
N LEU A 139 0.72 8.05 20.84
CA LEU A 139 1.58 7.01 20.28
C LEU A 139 3.01 7.17 20.79
N LYS A 140 3.40 6.33 21.75
CA LYS A 140 4.72 6.33 22.36
C LYS A 140 5.27 4.91 22.43
N ALA A 141 6.55 4.76 22.10
CA ALA A 141 7.28 3.51 22.24
C ALA A 141 8.79 3.78 22.13
N THR A 142 9.60 2.86 22.64
CA THR A 142 11.04 2.82 22.36
C THR A 142 11.40 1.50 21.73
N VAL A 143 12.06 1.56 20.58
CA VAL A 143 12.63 0.43 19.86
C VAL A 143 14.09 0.28 20.27
N ILE A 144 14.48 -0.90 20.76
CA ILE A 144 15.84 -1.20 21.20
C ILE A 144 16.45 -2.19 20.23
N PHE A 145 17.63 -1.87 19.73
CA PHE A 145 18.43 -2.69 18.84
C PHE A 145 19.57 -3.26 19.64
N ASP A 146 19.52 -4.56 19.90
CA ASP A 146 20.56 -5.25 20.64
C ASP A 146 21.82 -5.51 19.78
N LYS A 147 22.80 -6.20 20.38
CA LYS A 147 24.08 -6.49 19.74
C LYS A 147 23.99 -7.30 18.44
N ASP A 148 22.92 -8.07 18.27
CA ASP A 148 22.69 -8.93 17.11
C ASP A 148 21.73 -8.25 16.10
N GLY A 149 21.33 -7.00 16.37
CA GLY A 149 20.36 -6.24 15.59
C GLY A 149 18.91 -6.68 15.82
N VAL A 150 18.67 -7.48 16.87
CA VAL A 150 17.33 -7.93 17.22
C VAL A 150 16.58 -6.78 17.87
N VAL A 151 15.36 -6.57 17.37
CA VAL A 151 14.50 -5.46 17.77
C VAL A 151 13.64 -5.88 18.95
N ASN A 152 13.77 -5.15 20.05
CA ASN A 152 12.91 -5.22 21.22
C ASN A 152 12.11 -3.93 21.34
N VAL A 153 10.94 -3.96 21.97
CA VAL A 153 10.04 -2.80 22.05
C VAL A 153 9.54 -2.59 23.46
N GLU A 154 9.77 -1.39 23.99
CA GLU A 154 9.25 -0.91 25.26
C GLU A 154 7.99 -0.07 25.08
N ASP A 155 7.12 -0.08 26.08
CA ASP A 155 5.79 0.55 26.04
C ASP A 155 5.80 2.08 26.17
N SER A 156 6.97 2.69 26.38
CA SER A 156 7.11 4.13 26.59
C SER A 156 8.22 4.72 25.75
N ALA A 157 8.09 6.00 25.39
CA ALA A 157 9.16 6.75 24.74
C ALA A 157 10.19 7.21 25.79
N SER A 158 11.37 6.59 25.77
CA SER A 158 12.48 6.93 26.66
C SER A 158 13.13 8.26 26.26
N PRO A 159 13.26 9.24 27.17
CA PRO A 159 13.95 10.51 26.89
C PRO A 159 15.47 10.36 26.79
N LYS A 160 16.00 9.17 27.12
CA LYS A 160 17.43 8.85 27.06
C LYS A 160 17.80 8.06 25.79
N SER A 161 16.88 7.92 24.85
CA SER A 161 17.16 7.19 23.62
C SER A 161 18.18 7.89 22.73
N ASP A 162 18.99 7.09 22.03
CA ASP A 162 20.04 7.56 21.12
C ASP A 162 19.47 8.35 19.94
N LEU A 163 18.27 7.96 19.51
CA LEU A 163 17.44 8.70 18.57
C LEU A 163 16.04 8.90 19.17
N ILE A 164 15.53 10.12 19.12
CA ILE A 164 14.15 10.45 19.47
C ILE A 164 13.52 11.08 18.24
N PHE A 165 12.41 10.53 17.77
CA PHE A 165 11.54 11.11 16.76
C PHE A 165 10.27 11.60 17.44
N SER A 166 9.93 12.87 17.28
CA SER A 166 8.71 13.45 17.83
C SER A 166 7.86 14.07 16.74
N ALA A 167 6.58 13.71 16.71
CA ALA A 167 5.60 14.17 15.75
C ALA A 167 4.19 13.87 16.25
N ASP A 168 3.18 14.46 15.63
CA ASP A 168 1.77 14.16 15.89
C ASP A 168 1.46 12.68 15.63
N ASP A 169 0.47 12.13 16.34
CA ASP A 169 -0.02 10.73 16.16
C ASP A 169 -0.29 10.36 14.69
N ARG A 170 -0.73 11.34 13.87
CA ARG A 170 -1.00 11.16 12.44
C ARG A 170 0.28 10.91 11.65
N ILE A 171 1.33 11.68 11.91
CA ILE A 171 2.63 11.54 11.25
C ILE A 171 3.34 10.26 11.72
N ILE A 172 3.18 9.88 12.99
CA ILE A 172 3.69 8.60 13.49
C ILE A 172 2.98 7.43 12.81
N THR A 173 1.65 7.48 12.67
CA THR A 173 0.90 6.46 11.96
C THR A 173 1.41 6.33 10.53
N ALA A 174 1.55 7.45 9.81
CA ALA A 174 2.10 7.50 8.45
C ALA A 174 3.52 6.93 8.37
N LEU A 175 4.40 7.29 9.30
CA LEU A 175 5.77 6.76 9.38
C LEU A 175 5.74 5.23 9.49
N VAL A 176 5.06 4.69 10.51
CA VAL A 176 5.12 3.24 10.77
C VAL A 176 4.30 2.42 9.78
N SER A 177 3.39 3.05 9.05
CA SER A 177 2.68 2.48 7.90
C SER A 177 3.46 2.56 6.60
N SER A 178 4.71 3.04 6.61
CA SER A 178 5.50 3.21 5.39
C SER A 178 4.84 4.17 4.37
N ASP A 179 4.05 5.14 4.85
CA ASP A 179 3.33 6.11 4.02
C ASP A 179 3.88 7.52 4.23
N GLY A 180 4.35 8.16 3.16
CA GLY A 180 4.83 9.54 3.15
C GLY A 180 6.35 9.70 3.07
N ASN A 181 6.78 10.96 3.07
CA ASN A 181 8.14 11.38 2.77
C ASN A 181 8.73 12.13 3.97
N ILE A 182 9.74 11.53 4.61
CA ILE A 182 10.35 12.01 5.85
C ILE A 182 11.02 13.38 5.65
N TRP A 183 11.62 13.61 4.47
CA TRP A 183 12.26 14.88 4.15
C TRP A 183 11.25 16.02 4.07
N GLU A 184 10.11 15.78 3.42
CA GLU A 184 9.03 16.78 3.33
C GLU A 184 8.41 17.07 4.68
N TRP A 185 8.22 16.04 5.52
CA TRP A 185 7.74 16.25 6.89
C TRP A 185 8.70 17.11 7.72
N TYR A 186 10.01 16.91 7.60
CA TYR A 186 10.99 17.76 8.27
C TYR A 186 10.93 19.20 7.77
N ARG A 187 10.90 19.40 6.44
CA ARG A 187 10.84 20.75 5.83
C ARG A 187 9.59 21.53 6.21
N GLN A 188 8.48 20.84 6.44
CA GLN A 188 7.20 21.44 6.85
C GLN A 188 7.06 21.57 8.37
N ASN A 189 8.12 21.27 9.13
CA ASN A 189 8.14 21.28 10.60
C ASN A 189 7.09 20.34 11.25
N LEU A 190 6.75 19.23 10.58
CA LEU A 190 5.82 18.22 11.08
C LEU A 190 6.52 17.16 11.96
N ILE A 191 7.85 17.11 11.91
CA ILE A 191 8.67 16.19 12.73
C ILE A 191 9.84 16.95 13.36
N THR A 192 10.29 16.45 14.51
CA THR A 192 11.54 16.85 15.14
C THR A 192 12.32 15.62 15.57
N THR A 193 13.65 15.70 15.55
CA THR A 193 14.50 14.62 16.04
C THR A 193 15.56 15.10 17.03
N LYS A 194 15.97 14.21 17.94
CA LYS A 194 17.17 14.35 18.76
C LYS A 194 18.04 13.10 18.56
N PRO A 195 19.29 13.20 18.08
CA PRO A 195 19.98 14.42 17.63
C PRO A 195 19.30 15.12 16.44
N ARG A 196 19.74 16.34 16.12
CA ARG A 196 19.15 17.17 15.05
C ARG A 196 19.11 16.41 13.72
N PHE A 197 17.98 16.50 13.03
CA PHE A 197 17.72 15.84 11.76
C PHE A 197 18.83 16.11 10.74
N ASN A 198 19.30 15.04 10.10
CA ASN A 198 20.32 15.05 9.06
C ASN A 198 20.14 13.82 8.15
N GLU A 199 20.96 13.71 7.10
CA GLU A 199 20.87 12.59 6.14
C GLU A 199 21.01 11.22 6.81
N ARG A 200 21.93 11.07 7.77
CA ARG A 200 22.09 9.81 8.51
C ARG A 200 20.82 9.40 9.28
N ILE A 201 20.13 10.35 9.90
CA ILE A 201 18.88 10.10 10.61
C ILE A 201 17.77 9.77 9.61
N ARG A 202 17.70 10.50 8.49
CA ARG A 202 16.76 10.19 7.41
C ARG A 202 16.95 8.76 6.92
N ASP A 203 18.17 8.41 6.51
CA ASP A 203 18.47 7.11 5.91
C ASP A 203 18.18 5.95 6.90
N MET A 204 18.42 6.17 8.20
CA MET A 204 18.03 5.24 9.26
C MET A 204 16.51 5.05 9.32
N LEU A 205 15.74 6.16 9.36
CA LEU A 205 14.29 6.10 9.42
C LEU A 205 13.68 5.48 8.15
N GLU A 206 14.21 5.81 6.97
CA GLU A 206 13.79 5.24 5.69
C GLU A 206 14.19 3.76 5.55
N SER A 207 15.27 3.33 6.20
CA SER A 207 15.62 1.91 6.27
C SER A 207 14.61 1.13 7.12
N LEU A 208 14.21 1.68 8.27
CA LEU A 208 13.24 1.03 9.16
C LEU A 208 11.81 1.10 8.61
N PHE A 209 11.43 2.22 8.00
CA PHE A 209 10.10 2.53 7.50
C PHE A 209 10.18 3.13 6.08
N PRO A 210 10.51 2.31 5.08
CA PRO A 210 10.63 2.79 3.70
C PRO A 210 9.27 3.26 3.19
N THR A 211 9.24 4.29 2.35
CA THR A 211 8.02 4.66 1.63
C THR A 211 7.62 3.50 0.71
N MET A 212 6.46 2.91 0.97
CA MET A 212 5.88 1.87 0.14
C MET A 212 4.71 2.47 -0.64
N PRO A 213 4.42 2.00 -1.87
CA PRO A 213 3.17 2.33 -2.51
C PRO A 213 2.05 1.82 -1.62
N CYS A 214 1.30 2.72 -0.98
CA CYS A 214 0.07 2.35 -0.30
C CYS A 214 -0.90 1.92 -1.40
N MET A 215 -1.03 0.62 -1.63
CA MET A 215 -2.14 0.10 -2.41
C MET A 215 -3.34 0.16 -1.48
N SER A 216 -4.20 1.16 -1.67
CA SER A 216 -5.58 1.12 -1.24
C SER A 216 -6.30 0.03 -2.01
N GLY A 217 -5.93 -1.23 -1.77
CA GLY A 217 -6.82 -2.33 -2.08
C GLY A 217 -7.93 -2.36 -1.02
N PRO A 218 -9.18 -2.68 -1.38
CA PRO A 218 -10.14 -3.18 -0.41
C PRO A 218 -9.46 -4.34 0.33
N TRP A 219 -9.22 -4.12 1.61
CA TRP A 219 -8.80 -5.17 2.51
C TRP A 219 -9.91 -6.22 2.58
N TRP A 220 -9.70 -7.36 1.92
CA TRP A 220 -10.23 -8.68 2.27
C TRP A 220 -9.40 -9.80 1.62
#